data_AF-A0A0D6E0B1-F1
#
_entry.id   AF-A0A0D6E0B1-F1
#
_cell.length_a   1.000
_cell.length_b   1.000
_cell.length_c   1.000
_cell.angle_alpha   90.00
_cell.angle_beta   90.00
_cell.angle_gamma   90.00
#
_symmetry.space_group_name_H-M   'P 1'
#
loop_
_entity.id
_entity.type
_entity.pdbx_description
1 polymer ?
#
loop_
_entity_poly.entity_id
_entity_poly.type
_entity_poly.pdbx_seq_one_letter_code
_entity_poly.pdbx_strand_id
1 'polypeptide(L)' 'MPKSIKFGRNFEKTVKDGMRKAALNGTYDIKCPHCEQDISVKSGKSLCPKCNKEINLNLNIDF' A
#
# COMPACT_ATOMS: atom_id res chain seq x y z
N MET A 1 16.08 -39.32 15.39
CA MET A 1 14.94 -38.85 14.57
C MET A 1 14.82 -37.33 14.71
N PRO A 2 15.09 -36.49 13.69
CA PRO A 2 14.70 -35.09 13.74
C PRO A 2 13.68 -34.75 12.65
N LYS A 3 12.41 -34.63 13.05
CA LYS A 3 11.31 -34.01 12.30
C LYS A 3 10.84 -32.91 13.24
N SER A 4 11.00 -31.62 12.96
CA SER A 4 10.13 -30.88 12.05
C SER A 4 10.66 -29.46 11.87
N ILE A 5 10.94 -29.10 10.63
CA ILE A 5 11.29 -27.77 10.16
C ILE A 5 10.11 -26.81 10.46
N LYS A 6 10.31 -25.86 11.38
CA LYS A 6 9.35 -24.77 11.67
C LYS A 6 9.46 -23.65 10.62
N PHE A 7 9.28 -23.95 9.33
CA PHE A 7 9.39 -22.95 8.25
C PHE A 7 8.08 -22.19 7.96
N GLY A 8 6.94 -22.59 8.54
CA GLY A 8 5.64 -21.95 8.26
C GLY A 8 5.53 -20.52 8.81
N ARG A 9 5.95 -20.29 10.06
CA ARG A 9 5.73 -19.01 10.75
C ARG A 9 6.56 -17.83 10.25
N ASN A 10 7.72 -18.08 9.62
CA ASN A 10 8.59 -17.00 9.14
C ASN A 10 8.18 -16.49 7.75
N PHE A 11 7.55 -17.34 6.95
CA PHE A 11 7.10 -16.98 5.61
C PHE A 11 5.93 -15.98 5.66
N GLU A 12 4.94 -16.23 6.51
CA GLU A 12 3.80 -15.33 6.69
C GLU A 12 4.22 -13.92 7.10
N LYS A 13 5.20 -13.79 8.02
CA LYS A 13 5.72 -12.48 8.42
C LYS A 13 6.46 -11.77 7.30
N THR A 14 7.27 -12.50 6.53
CA THR A 14 8.08 -11.92 5.45
C THR A 14 7.20 -11.45 4.29
N VAL A 15 6.17 -12.24 3.93
CA VAL A 15 5.21 -11.87 2.88
C VAL A 15 4.36 -10.67 3.31
N LYS A 16 3.85 -10.65 4.54
CA LYS A 16 3.10 -9.49 5.07
C LYS A 16 3.97 -8.22 5.10
N ASP A 17 5.24 -8.30 5.50
CA ASP A 17 6.13 -7.14 5.51
C ASP A 17 6.46 -6.63 4.09
N GLY A 18 6.72 -7.55 3.16
CA GLY A 18 6.95 -7.23 1.75
C GLY A 18 5.74 -6.56 1.09
N MET A 19 4.54 -7.08 1.33
CA MET A 19 3.31 -6.48 0.82
C MET A 19 3.01 -5.12 1.47
N ARG A 20 3.27 -4.95 2.77
CA ARG A 20 3.16 -3.63 3.44
C ARG A 20 4.11 -2.61 2.83
N LYS A 21 5.38 -2.97 2.62
CA LYS A 21 6.38 -2.10 1.98
C LYS A 21 5.99 -1.77 0.55
N ALA A 22 5.54 -2.75 -0.23
CA ALA A 22 5.08 -2.55 -1.59
C ALA A 22 3.83 -1.65 -1.63
N ALA A 23 2.88 -1.86 -0.72
CA ALA A 23 1.68 -1.05 -0.64
C ALA A 23 1.99 0.39 -0.21
N LEU A 24 2.89 0.60 0.78
CA LEU A 24 3.29 1.93 1.25
C LEU A 24 4.12 2.70 0.21
N ASN A 25 4.92 1.99 -0.58
CA ASN A 25 5.81 2.62 -1.56
C ASN A 25 5.21 2.69 -2.97
N GLY A 26 4.12 1.97 -3.22
CA GLY A 26 3.37 1.99 -4.46
C GLY A 26 2.74 3.36 -4.69
N THR A 27 2.95 3.90 -5.88
CA THR A 27 2.13 4.99 -6.43
C THR A 27 0.93 4.37 -7.13
N TYR A 28 -0.26 4.87 -6.79
CA TYR A 28 -1.52 4.44 -7.37
C TYR A 28 -2.03 5.55 -8.26
N ASP A 29 -2.35 5.20 -9.50
CA ASP A 29 -3.07 6.09 -10.40
C ASP A 29 -4.53 6.09 -9.98
N ILE A 30 -4.95 7.21 -9.40
CA ILE A 30 -6.31 7.43 -8.97
C ILE A 30 -6.83 8.70 -9.63
N LYS A 31 -8.09 8.66 -10.02
CA LYS A 31 -8.76 9.85 -10.53
C LYS A 31 -9.13 10.73 -9.36
N CYS A 32 -8.58 11.95 -9.31
CA CYS A 32 -8.90 12.89 -8.26
C CYS A 32 -10.39 13.27 -8.34
N PRO A 33 -11.22 13.07 -7.29
CA PRO A 33 -12.65 13.38 -7.34
C PRO A 33 -12.94 14.90 -7.36
N HIS A 34 -11.91 15.74 -7.25
CA HIS A 34 -12.07 17.19 -7.21
C HIS A 34 -11.73 17.91 -8.51
N CYS A 35 -10.79 17.37 -9.29
CA CYS A 35 -10.38 17.95 -10.56
C CYS A 35 -10.45 16.95 -11.72
N GLU A 36 -10.91 15.73 -11.45
CA GLU A 36 -11.09 14.65 -12.41
C GLU A 36 -9.83 14.28 -13.19
N GLN A 37 -8.66 14.67 -12.68
CA GLN A 37 -7.38 14.31 -13.25
C GLN A 37 -6.86 13.00 -12.68
N ASP A 38 -6.33 12.19 -13.57
CA ASP A 38 -5.49 11.06 -13.24
C ASP A 38 -4.20 11.56 -12.59
N ILE A 39 -3.99 11.13 -11.36
CA ILE A 39 -2.83 11.49 -10.56
C ILE A 39 -2.23 10.24 -9.93
N SER A 40 -0.92 10.14 -10.00
CA SER A 40 -0.18 9.09 -9.31
C SER A 40 0.17 9.58 -7.91
N VAL A 41 -0.54 9.07 -6.90
CA VAL A 41 -0.30 9.41 -5.49
C VAL A 41 0.03 8.19 -4.67
N LYS A 42 0.82 8.37 -3.60
CA LYS A 42 1.12 7.29 -2.68
C LYS A 42 -0.04 7.04 -1.71
N SER A 43 -0.10 5.81 -1.22
CA SER A 43 -0.94 5.38 -0.10
C SER A 43 -0.78 6.31 1.09
N GLY A 44 -1.90 6.67 1.71
CA GLY A 44 -1.96 7.61 2.83
C GLY A 44 -2.37 9.01 2.39
N LYS A 45 -1.91 10.02 3.12
CA LYS A 45 -2.24 11.42 2.86
C LYS A 45 -1.33 11.96 1.75
N SER A 46 -1.92 12.21 0.59
CA SER A 46 -1.25 12.82 -0.54
C SER A 46 -2.00 14.06 -1.00
N LEU A 47 -1.27 15.12 -1.30
CA LEU A 47 -1.85 16.34 -1.88
C LEU A 47 -1.92 16.20 -3.41
N CYS A 48 -3.06 16.53 -3.99
CA CYS A 48 -3.21 16.58 -5.43
C CYS A 48 -2.35 17.71 -6.00
N PRO A 49 -1.40 17.46 -6.93
CA PRO A 49 -0.57 18.52 -7.51
C PRO A 49 -1.35 19.49 -8.42
N LYS A 50 -2.58 19.14 -8.79
CA LYS A 50 -3.42 19.94 -9.70
C LYS A 50 -4.40 20.86 -8.96
N CYS A 51 -5.10 20.34 -7.95
CA CYS A 51 -6.08 21.11 -7.20
C CYS A 51 -5.63 21.47 -5.78
N ASN A 52 -4.44 21.02 -5.35
CA ASN A 52 -3.91 21.21 -4.00
C ASN A 52 -4.85 20.71 -2.88
N LYS A 53 -5.76 19.78 -3.20
CA LYS A 53 -6.62 19.15 -2.21
C LYS A 53 -5.97 17.93 -1.60
N GLU A 54 -6.21 17.75 -0.31
CA GLU A 54 -5.74 16.59 0.43
C GLU A 54 -6.59 15.38 0.04
N ILE A 55 -5.92 14.34 -0.44
CA ILE A 55 -6.54 13.07 -0.80
C ILE A 55 -5.97 12.04 0.16
N ASN A 56 -6.85 11.39 0.91
CA ASN A 56 -6.45 10.31 1.78
C ASN A 56 -6.74 8.97 1.09
N LEU A 57 -5.73 8.38 0.47
CA LEU A 57 -5.82 7.06 -0.12
C LEU A 57 -5.52 6.00 0.95
N ASN A 58 -6.51 5.69 1.77
CA ASN A 58 -6.38 4.67 2.81
C ASN A 58 -6.54 3.28 2.20
N LEU A 59 -5.43 2.67 1.77
CA LEU A 59 -5.37 1.26 1.44
C LEU A 59 -5.50 0.45 2.73
N ASN A 60 -6.75 0.12 3.08
CA ASN A 60 -7.05 -0.79 4.16
C ASN A 60 -6.68 -2.21 3.71
N ILE A 61 -5.42 -2.59 3.92
CA ILE A 61 -4.97 -3.94 3.63
C ILE A 61 -5.34 -4.81 4.84
N ASP A 62 -6.51 -5.42 4.81
CA ASP A 62 -6.89 -6.51 5.71
C ASP A 62 -6.00 -7.73 5.41
N PHE A 63 -5.32 -8.25 6.44
CA PHE A 63 -4.30 -9.31 6.34
C PHE A 63 -4.51 -10.44 7.35
#